data_AF-A0A7S3WI62-F1
#
_entry.id   AF-A0A7S3WI62-F1
#
_cell.length_a   1.000
_cell.length_b   1.000
_cell.length_c   1.000
_cell.angle_alpha   90.00
_cell.angle_beta   90.00
_cell.angle_gamma   90.00
#
_symmetry.space_group_name_H-M   'P 1'
#
loop_
_entity.id
_entity.type
_entity.pdbx_description
1 polymer ?
#
loop_
_entity_poly.entity_id
_entity_poly.type
_entity_poly.pdbx_seq_one_letter_code
_entity_poly.pdbx_strand_id
1 'polypeptide(L)'
;ATPDDSRLLALLSKEERAHLPPVAAFHVGVVSARRAGDASSIKDVISVEVLLRASGVKPKWYVDADSLGDYRALGLDAIVGGKLTPARNMALNDAAKAKKLCVQVSDDISKWEYWNVAKVVSKVSDFKVQNKLAASSRKAGNCLNISPAAAMRFMAAKMRAVGAKLGGVYPQANIARAFSQPITTAENFILGDFFVADKSPVRFDESMSLKEDYDYTCGHLAEHGQVLRFNRMVLIVKHNTNAGGAVSVRDTLREQQNIAVLQQKWPGVFRLNPTRKNEVILNWNRRGELDAKRPLRGGRGPKVAGEGLPAEAVVSITEKIGRTKGFLAERCRMLHGRKVSDCLGEVTYKDGKGKIRRYLTTDMKYDIALGRITLAGGGGEAVSEQFVSKHWAVKGTGTPTKAKAKTPATCDVTPAKTKAKTPATGTPTPAKATRTLHKAK
;
A
#
# COMPACT_ATOMS: atom_id res chain seq x y z
N ALA A 1 -11.27 25.51 -14.28
CA ALA A 1 -10.27 24.43 -14.40
C ALA A 1 -8.94 25.07 -14.75
N THR A 2 -7.84 24.65 -14.11
CA THR A 2 -6.50 25.14 -14.47
C THR A 2 -6.06 24.57 -15.83
N PRO A 3 -5.00 25.09 -16.47
CA PRO A 3 -4.43 24.46 -17.66
C PRO A 3 -4.04 22.99 -17.44
N ASP A 4 -3.48 22.65 -16.28
CA ASP A 4 -3.10 21.27 -15.94
C ASP A 4 -4.32 20.37 -15.70
N ASP A 5 -5.42 20.89 -15.15
CA ASP A 5 -6.68 20.15 -15.04
C ASP A 5 -7.22 19.77 -16.43
N SER A 6 -7.21 20.73 -17.36
CA SER A 6 -7.66 20.50 -18.75
C SER A 6 -6.78 19.46 -19.45
N ARG A 7 -5.45 19.51 -19.23
CA ARG A 7 -4.50 18.52 -19.76
C ARG A 7 -4.76 17.13 -19.18
N LEU A 8 -5.03 17.01 -17.88
CA LEU A 8 -5.38 15.72 -17.26
C LEU A 8 -6.66 15.14 -17.86
N LEU A 9 -7.73 15.93 -17.92
CA LEU A 9 -9.03 15.46 -18.40
C LEU A 9 -9.01 15.12 -19.90
N ALA A 10 -8.10 15.74 -20.67
CA ALA A 10 -7.86 15.38 -22.06
C ALA A 10 -7.28 13.97 -22.24
N LEU A 11 -6.68 13.37 -21.20
CA LEU A 11 -6.15 11.99 -21.22
C LEU A 11 -7.23 10.91 -21.10
N LEU A 12 -8.48 11.27 -20.86
CA LEU A 12 -9.60 10.33 -20.86
C LEU A 12 -9.93 9.89 -22.29
N SER A 13 -10.13 8.59 -22.50
CA SER A 13 -10.67 8.07 -23.76
C SER A 13 -12.09 8.59 -24.02
N LYS A 14 -12.63 8.33 -25.21
CA LYS A 14 -14.02 8.70 -25.53
C LYS A 14 -15.01 8.02 -24.59
N GLU A 15 -14.79 6.73 -24.32
CA GLU A 15 -15.61 5.89 -23.43
C GLU A 15 -15.52 6.39 -21.99
N GLU A 16 -14.31 6.64 -21.49
CA GLU A 16 -14.12 7.16 -20.12
C GLU A 16 -14.74 8.55 -19.96
N ARG A 17 -14.59 9.43 -20.96
CA ARG A 17 -15.15 10.79 -20.94
C ARG A 17 -16.67 10.79 -20.87
N ALA A 18 -17.35 9.78 -21.43
CA ALA A 18 -18.80 9.63 -21.31
C ALA A 18 -19.26 9.44 -19.85
N HIS A 19 -18.37 8.98 -18.97
CA HIS A 19 -18.65 8.80 -17.55
C HIS A 19 -18.20 9.97 -16.66
N LEU A 20 -17.68 11.06 -17.24
CA LEU A 20 -17.10 12.17 -16.49
C LEU A 20 -18.16 12.95 -15.69
N PRO A 21 -18.21 12.81 -14.35
CA PRO A 21 -19.23 13.48 -13.56
C PRO A 21 -18.94 14.99 -13.42
N PRO A 22 -19.97 15.82 -13.20
CA PRO A 22 -19.78 17.21 -12.77
C PRO A 22 -19.29 17.26 -11.31
N VAL A 23 -18.66 18.37 -10.90
CA VAL A 23 -18.17 18.57 -9.52
C VAL A 23 -19.30 18.43 -8.48
N ALA A 24 -20.51 18.89 -8.81
CA ALA A 24 -21.67 18.81 -7.91
C ALA A 24 -22.13 17.37 -7.59
N ALA A 25 -21.71 16.37 -8.37
CA ALA A 25 -22.02 14.96 -8.14
C ALA A 25 -21.21 14.33 -7.00
N PHE A 26 -20.26 15.06 -6.43
CA PHE A 26 -19.40 14.57 -5.35
C PHE A 26 -19.84 15.14 -4.00
N HIS A 27 -19.81 14.28 -3.00
CA HIS A 27 -19.81 14.62 -1.59
C HIS A 27 -18.37 14.47 -1.09
N VAL A 28 -17.71 15.58 -0.80
CA VAL A 28 -16.31 15.58 -0.39
C VAL A 28 -16.23 15.74 1.12
N GLY A 29 -15.80 14.67 1.79
CA GLY A 29 -15.56 14.64 3.23
C GLY A 29 -14.06 14.75 3.53
N VAL A 30 -13.67 15.74 4.33
CA VAL A 30 -12.33 15.77 4.94
C VAL A 30 -12.44 15.11 6.30
N VAL A 31 -11.67 14.04 6.52
CA VAL A 31 -11.67 13.31 7.80
C VAL A 31 -10.44 13.73 8.58
N SER A 32 -10.67 14.31 9.75
CA SER A 32 -9.64 15.03 10.49
C SER A 32 -9.87 14.87 11.99
N ALA A 33 -8.81 14.80 12.79
CA ALA A 33 -8.95 14.66 14.25
C ALA A 33 -7.80 15.35 14.97
N ARG A 34 -8.13 16.25 15.90
CA ARG A 34 -7.20 16.91 16.83
C ARG A 34 -6.05 17.67 16.15
N ARG A 35 -6.35 18.40 15.08
CA ARG A 35 -5.36 19.19 14.32
C ARG A 35 -5.61 20.69 14.27
N ALA A 36 -6.68 21.18 14.88
CA ALA A 36 -6.96 22.61 14.94
C ALA A 36 -6.39 23.31 16.20
N GLY A 37 -5.61 22.60 17.03
CA GLY A 37 -5.07 23.13 18.28
C GLY A 37 -3.68 23.77 18.20
N ASP A 38 -2.92 23.56 17.11
CA ASP A 38 -1.58 24.12 16.93
C ASP A 38 -1.42 24.82 15.57
N ALA A 39 -0.60 25.88 15.53
CA ALA A 39 -0.47 26.75 14.36
C ALA A 39 0.03 26.04 13.08
N SER A 40 0.91 25.04 13.22
CA SER A 40 1.43 24.27 12.08
C SER A 40 0.33 23.40 11.48
N SER A 41 -0.47 22.76 12.33
CA SER A 41 -1.57 21.93 11.88
C SER A 41 -2.76 22.73 11.33
N ILE A 42 -3.07 23.88 11.92
CA ILE A 42 -4.07 24.82 11.38
C ILE A 42 -3.71 25.22 9.95
N LYS A 43 -2.42 25.52 9.68
CA LYS A 43 -1.97 25.87 8.33
C LYS A 43 -2.28 24.78 7.29
N ASP A 44 -2.09 23.51 7.65
CA ASP A 44 -2.37 22.40 6.72
C ASP A 44 -3.88 22.23 6.49
N VAL A 45 -4.67 22.29 7.56
CA VAL A 45 -6.14 22.24 7.51
C VAL A 45 -6.68 23.32 6.58
N ILE A 46 -6.24 24.57 6.77
CA ILE A 46 -6.64 25.71 5.91
C ILE A 46 -6.13 25.53 4.48
N SER A 47 -4.93 24.97 4.28
CA SER A 47 -4.40 24.72 2.94
C SER A 47 -5.29 23.75 2.15
N VAL A 48 -5.75 22.66 2.80
CA VAL A 48 -6.69 21.71 2.19
C VAL A 48 -8.03 22.38 1.87
N GLU A 49 -8.59 23.16 2.79
CA GLU A 49 -9.83 23.91 2.57
C GLU A 49 -9.73 24.84 1.35
N VAL A 50 -8.65 25.62 1.28
CA VAL A 50 -8.41 26.57 0.18
C VAL A 50 -8.27 25.84 -1.16
N LEU A 51 -7.51 24.74 -1.21
CA LEU A 51 -7.34 23.97 -2.45
C LEU A 51 -8.66 23.35 -2.94
N LEU A 52 -9.49 22.85 -2.02
CA LEU A 52 -10.81 22.32 -2.36
C LEU A 52 -11.74 23.43 -2.86
N ARG A 53 -11.86 24.54 -2.14
CA ARG A 53 -12.71 25.67 -2.53
C ARG A 53 -12.29 26.32 -3.84
N ALA A 54 -10.98 26.53 -4.05
CA ALA A 54 -10.45 27.06 -5.31
C ALA A 54 -10.78 26.17 -6.51
N SER A 55 -11.03 24.87 -6.27
CA SER A 55 -11.46 23.91 -7.30
C SER A 55 -12.99 23.78 -7.45
N GLY A 56 -13.77 24.63 -6.76
CA GLY A 56 -15.23 24.62 -6.80
C GLY A 56 -15.88 23.57 -5.90
N VAL A 57 -15.12 23.00 -4.97
CA VAL A 57 -15.61 22.00 -4.00
C VAL A 57 -15.91 22.68 -2.68
N LYS A 58 -17.08 22.38 -2.09
CA LYS A 58 -17.42 22.74 -0.71
C LYS A 58 -17.29 21.48 0.14
N PRO A 59 -16.16 21.27 0.84
CA PRO A 59 -15.99 20.08 1.65
C PRO A 59 -16.79 20.17 2.94
N LYS A 60 -17.15 19.00 3.46
CA LYS A 60 -17.63 18.83 4.83
C LYS A 60 -16.54 18.20 5.67
N TRP A 61 -16.31 18.72 6.86
CA TRP A 61 -15.28 18.24 7.78
C TRP A 61 -15.89 17.32 8.82
N TYR A 62 -15.39 16.09 8.90
CA TYR A 62 -15.81 15.07 9.86
C TYR A 62 -14.74 14.97 10.94
N VAL A 63 -15.08 15.47 12.13
CA VAL A 63 -14.14 15.61 13.26
C VAL A 63 -14.64 14.89 14.52
N ASP A 64 -13.75 14.67 15.48
CA ASP A 64 -14.16 14.24 16.81
C ASP A 64 -14.92 15.35 17.55
N ALA A 65 -15.72 14.95 18.56
CA ALA A 65 -16.57 15.88 19.29
C ALA A 65 -15.77 16.99 19.98
N ASP A 66 -14.62 16.63 20.56
CA ASP A 66 -13.75 17.56 21.29
C ASP A 66 -13.19 18.65 20.36
N SER A 67 -12.90 18.30 19.10
CA SER A 67 -12.32 19.22 18.11
C SER A 67 -13.36 20.10 17.39
N LEU A 68 -14.66 19.89 17.58
CA LEU A 68 -15.69 20.55 16.77
C LEU A 68 -15.63 22.09 16.85
N GLY A 69 -15.42 22.63 18.06
CA GLY A 69 -15.36 24.07 18.30
C GLY A 69 -14.22 24.73 17.52
N ASP A 70 -13.02 24.14 17.59
CA ASP A 70 -11.81 24.68 16.97
C ASP A 70 -11.94 24.75 15.43
N TYR A 71 -12.50 23.70 14.81
CA TYR A 71 -12.67 23.68 13.35
C TYR A 71 -13.73 24.70 12.89
N ARG A 72 -14.79 24.92 13.69
CA ARG A 72 -15.80 25.95 13.40
C ARG A 72 -15.25 27.35 13.59
N ALA A 73 -14.37 27.56 14.57
CA ALA A 73 -13.68 28.84 14.76
C ALA A 73 -12.80 29.22 13.55
N LEU A 74 -12.32 28.22 12.79
CA LEU A 74 -11.64 28.41 11.51
C LEU A 74 -12.58 28.67 10.31
N GLY A 75 -13.91 28.67 10.52
CA GLY A 75 -14.92 28.86 9.47
C GLY A 75 -15.22 27.63 8.63
N LEU A 76 -14.86 26.43 9.09
CA LEU A 76 -15.06 25.17 8.37
C LEU A 76 -16.48 24.61 8.58
N ASP A 77 -17.06 23.97 7.56
CA ASP A 77 -18.32 23.21 7.67
C ASP A 77 -18.07 21.88 8.39
N ALA A 78 -17.86 21.96 9.70
CA ALA A 78 -17.50 20.83 10.55
C ALA A 78 -18.69 20.24 11.30
N ILE A 79 -18.73 18.91 11.34
CA ILE A 79 -19.68 18.09 12.08
C ILE A 79 -18.96 16.99 12.86
N VAL A 80 -19.63 16.47 13.90
CA VAL A 80 -19.10 15.35 14.69
C VAL A 80 -19.25 14.05 13.91
N GLY A 81 -18.14 13.51 13.43
CA GLY A 81 -18.03 12.21 12.78
C GLY A 81 -17.61 11.08 13.72
N GLY A 82 -17.06 11.42 14.89
CA GLY A 82 -16.43 10.47 15.81
C GLY A 82 -14.94 10.30 15.52
N LYS A 83 -14.38 9.14 15.86
CA LYS A 83 -12.97 8.79 15.53
C LYS A 83 -12.83 8.45 14.05
N LEU A 84 -11.62 8.07 13.63
CA LEU A 84 -11.26 7.80 12.22
C LEU A 84 -12.30 6.95 11.48
N THR A 85 -12.54 5.70 11.88
CA THR A 85 -13.44 4.77 11.17
C THR A 85 -14.91 5.20 11.18
N PRO A 86 -15.52 5.60 12.33
CA PRO A 86 -16.85 6.19 12.35
C PRO A 86 -17.00 7.42 11.44
N ALA A 87 -16.03 8.34 11.45
CA ALA A 87 -16.05 9.55 10.63
C ALA A 87 -16.02 9.21 9.14
N ARG A 88 -15.18 8.24 8.74
CA ARG A 88 -15.16 7.73 7.37
C ARG A 88 -16.47 7.07 6.97
N ASN A 89 -17.09 6.27 7.84
CA ASN A 89 -18.39 5.66 7.58
C ASN A 89 -19.51 6.70 7.47
N MET A 90 -19.48 7.74 8.30
CA MET A 90 -20.43 8.84 8.24
C MET A 90 -20.33 9.60 6.91
N ALA A 91 -19.12 9.87 6.42
CA ALA A 91 -18.92 10.48 5.11
C ALA A 91 -19.47 9.63 3.95
N LEU A 92 -19.35 8.29 4.03
CA LEU A 92 -19.97 7.37 3.06
C LEU A 92 -21.49 7.41 3.13
N ASN A 93 -22.06 7.43 4.34
CA ASN A 93 -23.50 7.46 4.56
C ASN A 93 -24.12 8.78 4.08
N ASP A 94 -23.49 9.92 4.36
CA ASP A 94 -23.94 11.23 3.89
C ASP A 94 -23.91 11.31 2.37
N ALA A 95 -22.84 10.81 1.74
CA ALA A 95 -22.74 10.73 0.28
C ALA A 95 -23.88 9.87 -0.30
N ALA A 96 -24.15 8.70 0.30
CA ALA A 96 -25.23 7.81 -0.12
C ALA A 96 -26.60 8.47 0.03
N LYS A 97 -26.87 9.14 1.17
CA LYS A 97 -28.10 9.90 1.43
C LYS A 97 -28.28 11.03 0.42
N ALA A 98 -27.20 11.72 0.06
CA ALA A 98 -27.19 12.76 -0.97
C ALA A 98 -27.22 12.21 -2.41
N LYS A 99 -27.18 10.88 -2.60
CA LYS A 99 -27.06 10.20 -3.90
C LYS A 99 -25.83 10.63 -4.72
N LYS A 100 -24.74 10.97 -4.03
CA LYS A 100 -23.47 11.46 -4.59
C LYS A 100 -22.36 10.41 -4.51
N LEU A 101 -21.29 10.59 -5.29
CA LEU A 101 -20.05 9.84 -5.06
C LEU A 101 -19.42 10.35 -3.76
N CYS A 102 -18.89 9.44 -2.94
CA CYS A 102 -18.13 9.83 -1.77
C CYS A 102 -16.67 10.07 -2.18
N VAL A 103 -16.09 11.19 -1.76
CA VAL A 103 -14.66 11.44 -1.82
C VAL A 103 -14.19 11.68 -0.40
N GLN A 104 -13.13 10.99 0.02
CA GLN A 104 -12.50 11.24 1.30
C GLN A 104 -11.09 11.78 1.10
N VAL A 105 -10.73 12.74 1.95
CA VAL A 105 -9.51 13.54 1.83
C VAL A 105 -8.87 13.65 3.23
N SER A 106 -7.57 13.42 3.31
CA SER A 106 -6.76 13.74 4.50
C SER A 106 -6.52 15.24 4.61
N ASP A 107 -6.42 15.72 5.85
CA ASP A 107 -6.30 17.13 6.21
C ASP A 107 -4.87 17.71 6.12
N ASP A 108 -3.91 16.94 5.61
CA ASP A 108 -2.49 17.31 5.51
C ASP A 108 -1.93 17.25 4.09
N ILE A 109 -2.82 17.15 3.09
CA ILE A 109 -2.43 17.13 1.69
C ILE A 109 -2.09 18.53 1.23
N SER A 110 -0.84 18.72 0.81
CA SER A 110 -0.37 20.01 0.27
C SER A 110 -0.53 20.11 -1.24
N LYS A 111 -0.46 18.98 -1.98
CA LYS A 111 -0.51 18.95 -3.45
C LYS A 111 -1.05 17.63 -3.99
N TRP A 112 -1.71 17.72 -5.14
CA TRP A 112 -2.04 16.61 -6.02
C TRP A 112 -1.21 16.74 -7.30
N GLU A 113 -0.44 15.71 -7.62
CA GLU A 113 0.33 15.66 -8.86
C GLU A 113 -0.12 14.47 -9.71
N TYR A 114 -0.21 14.69 -11.03
CA TYR A 114 -0.35 13.61 -12.01
C TYR A 114 0.84 13.59 -12.96
N TRP A 115 1.40 12.42 -13.17
CA TRP A 115 2.57 12.23 -14.01
C TRP A 115 2.18 11.55 -15.32
N ASN A 116 2.12 12.32 -16.41
CA ASN A 116 1.83 11.82 -17.74
C ASN A 116 3.07 11.15 -18.36
N VAL A 117 3.44 9.99 -17.81
CA VAL A 117 4.61 9.22 -18.22
C VAL A 117 4.18 7.77 -18.43
N ALA A 118 4.53 7.21 -19.58
CA ALA A 118 4.29 5.81 -19.90
C ALA A 118 4.93 4.86 -18.87
N LYS A 119 4.52 3.60 -18.86
CA LYS A 119 5.17 2.58 -18.04
C LYS A 119 6.62 2.42 -18.49
N VAL A 120 7.54 2.45 -17.52
CA VAL A 120 8.96 2.26 -17.76
C VAL A 120 9.27 0.80 -17.55
N VAL A 121 9.52 0.08 -18.65
CA VAL A 121 10.00 -1.30 -18.59
C VAL A 121 11.51 -1.26 -18.43
N SER A 122 12.00 -0.95 -17.23
CA SER A 122 13.42 -1.13 -16.91
C SER A 122 13.64 -2.51 -16.32
N LYS A 123 14.56 -3.29 -16.92
CA LYS A 123 15.04 -4.56 -16.32
C LYS A 123 15.70 -4.35 -14.96
N VAL A 124 16.07 -3.11 -14.64
CA VAL A 124 16.81 -2.76 -13.44
C VAL A 124 15.89 -1.99 -12.50
N SER A 125 15.80 -2.46 -11.26
CA SER A 125 15.30 -1.71 -10.10
C SER A 125 16.30 -0.61 -9.68
N ASP A 126 16.90 0.08 -10.66
CA ASP A 126 17.87 1.13 -10.39
C ASP A 126 17.13 2.44 -10.10
N PHE A 127 17.06 2.75 -8.81
CA PHE A 127 16.48 4.00 -8.33
C PHE A 127 17.12 5.24 -8.96
N LYS A 128 18.41 5.20 -9.36
CA LYS A 128 19.06 6.34 -10.02
C LYS A 128 18.44 6.64 -11.38
N VAL A 129 18.21 5.61 -12.19
CA VAL A 129 17.57 5.75 -13.52
C VAL A 129 16.15 6.28 -13.37
N GLN A 130 15.38 5.71 -12.44
CA GLN A 130 14.00 6.12 -12.22
C GLN A 130 13.90 7.56 -11.69
N ASN A 131 14.81 7.98 -10.79
CA ASN A 131 14.88 9.36 -10.31
C ASN A 131 15.28 10.34 -11.42
N LYS A 132 16.25 9.97 -12.27
CA LYS A 132 16.64 10.78 -13.44
C LYS A 132 15.46 10.99 -14.38
N LEU A 133 14.66 9.95 -14.60
CA LEU A 133 13.46 10.02 -15.42
C LEU A 133 12.36 10.89 -14.79
N ALA A 134 12.15 10.81 -13.48
CA ALA A 134 11.22 11.71 -12.78
C ALA A 134 11.66 13.17 -12.93
N ALA A 135 12.96 13.45 -12.75
CA ALA A 135 13.50 14.79 -12.94
C ALA A 135 13.34 15.29 -14.39
N SER A 136 13.65 14.47 -15.39
CA SER A 136 13.49 14.86 -16.80
C SER A 136 12.02 15.03 -17.19
N SER A 137 11.13 14.17 -16.69
CA SER A 137 9.69 14.26 -16.94
C SER A 137 9.10 15.55 -16.36
N ARG A 138 9.55 15.97 -15.17
CA ARG A 138 9.14 17.25 -14.59
C ARG A 138 9.63 18.42 -15.44
N LYS A 139 10.89 18.41 -15.88
CA LYS A 139 11.44 19.44 -16.80
C LYS A 139 10.71 19.52 -18.13
N ALA A 140 10.25 18.37 -18.64
CA ALA A 140 9.44 18.28 -19.86
C ALA A 140 7.96 18.67 -19.67
N GLY A 141 7.55 19.10 -18.48
CA GLY A 141 6.16 19.48 -18.21
C GLY A 141 5.19 18.30 -18.13
N ASN A 142 5.67 17.07 -17.94
CA ASN A 142 4.83 15.87 -17.78
C ASN A 142 4.33 15.67 -16.34
N CYS A 143 4.78 16.48 -15.39
CA CYS A 143 4.23 16.55 -14.05
C CYS A 143 3.20 17.66 -13.98
N LEU A 144 1.92 17.30 -13.87
CA LEU A 144 0.79 18.21 -13.80
C LEU A 144 0.46 18.50 -12.34
N ASN A 145 0.35 19.76 -11.96
CA ASN A 145 -0.18 20.17 -10.67
C ASN A 145 -1.70 20.32 -10.81
N ILE A 146 -2.43 19.28 -10.43
CA ILE A 146 -3.87 19.18 -10.69
C ILE A 146 -4.68 19.59 -9.47
N SER A 147 -5.88 20.08 -9.68
CA SER A 147 -6.83 20.36 -8.60
C SER A 147 -7.45 19.06 -8.07
N PRO A 148 -7.88 19.03 -6.79
CA PRO A 148 -8.59 17.87 -6.25
C PRO A 148 -9.88 17.58 -7.04
N ALA A 149 -10.57 18.61 -7.55
CA ALA A 149 -11.74 18.42 -8.40
C ALA A 149 -11.45 17.70 -9.72
N ALA A 150 -10.36 18.06 -10.41
CA ALA A 150 -9.96 17.36 -11.62
C ALA A 150 -9.55 15.91 -11.31
N ALA A 151 -8.81 15.70 -10.21
CA ALA A 151 -8.37 14.39 -9.77
C ALA A 151 -9.55 13.43 -9.50
N MET A 152 -10.54 13.84 -8.68
CA MET A 152 -11.70 13.00 -8.36
C MET A 152 -12.58 12.70 -9.57
N ARG A 153 -12.75 13.68 -10.48
CA ARG A 153 -13.50 13.51 -11.74
C ARG A 153 -12.82 12.53 -12.68
N PHE A 154 -11.51 12.66 -12.86
CA PHE A 154 -10.70 11.75 -13.66
C PHE A 154 -10.78 10.32 -13.11
N MET A 155 -10.67 10.16 -11.78
CA MET A 155 -10.77 8.85 -11.15
C MET A 155 -12.14 8.21 -11.35
N ALA A 156 -13.22 8.94 -11.06
CA ALA A 156 -14.60 8.45 -11.21
C ALA A 156 -14.91 8.03 -12.66
N ALA A 157 -14.45 8.80 -13.64
CA ALA A 157 -14.63 8.50 -15.06
C ALA A 157 -14.00 7.15 -15.43
N LYS A 158 -12.72 6.94 -15.08
CA LYS A 158 -12.02 5.66 -15.36
C LYS A 158 -12.59 4.49 -14.56
N MET A 159 -12.96 4.71 -13.30
CA MET A 159 -13.59 3.67 -12.46
C MET A 159 -14.87 3.12 -13.10
N ARG A 160 -15.76 4.03 -13.53
CA ARG A 160 -17.03 3.65 -14.15
C ARG A 160 -16.84 2.92 -15.48
N ALA A 161 -15.85 3.32 -16.27
CA ALA A 161 -15.53 2.65 -17.54
C ALA A 161 -15.12 1.17 -17.37
N VAL A 162 -14.58 0.79 -16.20
CA VAL A 162 -14.18 -0.60 -15.90
C VAL A 162 -15.07 -1.29 -14.87
N GLY A 163 -16.07 -0.61 -14.33
CA GLY A 163 -16.97 -1.16 -13.30
C GLY A 163 -16.42 -1.15 -11.87
N ALA A 164 -15.27 -0.52 -11.60
CA ALA A 164 -14.72 -0.42 -10.25
C ALA A 164 -15.54 0.55 -9.37
N LYS A 165 -15.71 0.22 -8.08
CA LYS A 165 -16.45 1.05 -7.11
C LYS A 165 -15.59 1.80 -6.11
N LEU A 166 -14.30 1.48 -6.03
CA LEU A 166 -13.30 2.22 -5.26
C LEU A 166 -12.10 2.54 -6.15
N GLY A 167 -11.65 3.79 -6.09
CA GLY A 167 -10.41 4.20 -6.73
C GLY A 167 -9.64 5.18 -5.86
N GLY A 168 -8.33 5.19 -6.01
CA GLY A 168 -7.48 6.08 -5.23
C GLY A 168 -6.05 6.13 -5.75
N VAL A 169 -5.22 6.88 -5.04
CA VAL A 169 -3.90 7.29 -5.50
C VAL A 169 -2.79 6.29 -5.16
N TYR A 170 -1.60 6.53 -5.69
CA TYR A 170 -0.43 5.77 -5.31
C TYR A 170 -0.02 6.12 -3.85
N PRO A 171 0.20 5.14 -2.97
CA PRO A 171 0.36 5.36 -1.53
C PRO A 171 1.72 5.95 -1.11
N GLN A 172 2.65 6.15 -2.05
CA GLN A 172 4.01 6.62 -1.74
C GLN A 172 4.38 7.80 -2.64
N ALA A 173 4.99 8.84 -2.08
CA ALA A 173 5.57 9.93 -2.87
C ALA A 173 6.81 9.48 -3.69
N ASN A 174 7.20 8.21 -3.62
CA ASN A 174 8.27 7.65 -4.44
C ASN A 174 7.78 7.38 -5.87
N ILE A 175 7.76 8.44 -6.67
CA ILE A 175 7.27 8.40 -8.06
C ILE A 175 8.08 7.44 -8.95
N ALA A 176 9.38 7.28 -8.67
CA ALA A 176 10.26 6.35 -9.36
C ALA A 176 9.71 4.92 -9.35
N ARG A 177 9.24 4.44 -8.19
CA ARG A 177 8.59 3.13 -8.08
C ARG A 177 7.24 3.10 -8.79
N ALA A 178 6.49 4.20 -8.74
CA ALA A 178 5.21 4.31 -9.41
C ALA A 178 5.35 4.09 -10.93
N PHE A 179 6.41 4.63 -11.56
CA PHE A 179 6.70 4.47 -13.00
C PHE A 179 6.94 3.03 -13.45
N SER A 180 7.38 2.15 -12.55
CA SER A 180 7.53 0.72 -12.84
C SER A 180 6.20 -0.03 -12.93
N GLN A 181 5.13 0.56 -12.37
CA GLN A 181 3.79 0.00 -12.38
C GLN A 181 3.02 0.45 -13.63
N PRO A 182 2.02 -0.34 -14.08
CA PRO A 182 1.01 0.14 -15.03
C PRO A 182 0.36 1.44 -14.54
N ILE A 183 -0.18 2.27 -15.44
CA ILE A 183 -0.80 3.56 -15.07
C ILE A 183 -1.91 3.36 -14.02
N THR A 184 -2.71 2.31 -14.19
CA THR A 184 -3.72 1.86 -13.23
C THR A 184 -3.56 0.37 -12.90
N THR A 185 -4.02 -0.05 -11.73
CA THR A 185 -3.99 -1.45 -11.29
C THR A 185 -5.27 -1.83 -10.55
N ALA A 186 -5.75 -3.07 -10.73
CA ALA A 186 -7.09 -3.51 -10.33
C ALA A 186 -7.21 -4.14 -8.92
N GLU A 187 -6.10 -4.58 -8.34
CA GLU A 187 -6.10 -5.45 -7.14
C GLU A 187 -5.15 -4.94 -6.04
N ASN A 188 -4.79 -3.66 -6.13
CA ASN A 188 -3.81 -3.08 -5.24
C ASN A 188 -4.45 -2.23 -4.15
N PHE A 189 -3.81 -2.25 -2.98
CA PHE A 189 -4.11 -1.40 -1.83
C PHE A 189 -4.40 0.06 -2.21
N ILE A 190 -5.54 0.58 -1.75
CA ILE A 190 -5.94 1.99 -1.81
C ILE A 190 -5.74 2.62 -0.44
N LEU A 191 -4.86 3.62 -0.36
CA LEU A 191 -4.60 4.35 0.87
C LEU A 191 -5.76 5.30 1.21
N GLY A 192 -6.06 5.43 2.50
CA GLY A 192 -7.15 6.25 3.01
C GLY A 192 -6.99 7.78 2.89
N ASP A 193 -5.91 8.27 2.28
CA ASP A 193 -5.62 9.71 2.18
C ASP A 193 -6.44 10.44 1.11
N PHE A 194 -6.64 9.81 -0.05
CA PHE A 194 -7.47 10.37 -1.11
C PHE A 194 -8.05 9.26 -1.98
N PHE A 195 -9.35 9.06 -1.87
CA PHE A 195 -10.06 8.04 -2.65
C PHE A 195 -11.48 8.49 -3.03
N VAL A 196 -12.02 7.84 -4.07
CA VAL A 196 -13.40 7.98 -4.55
C VAL A 196 -14.11 6.65 -4.38
N ALA A 197 -15.30 6.66 -3.77
CA ALA A 197 -16.19 5.51 -3.67
C ALA A 197 -17.52 5.80 -4.39
N ASP A 198 -17.88 4.96 -5.36
CA ASP A 198 -19.07 5.14 -6.21
C ASP A 198 -20.20 4.21 -5.76
N LYS A 199 -21.06 4.68 -4.84
CA LYS A 199 -22.29 4.00 -4.40
C LYS A 199 -22.08 2.54 -3.94
N SER A 200 -20.99 2.28 -3.23
CA SER A 200 -20.68 0.96 -2.67
C SER A 200 -21.37 0.74 -1.31
N PRO A 201 -21.87 -0.48 -1.02
CA PRO A 201 -22.38 -0.82 0.31
C PRO A 201 -21.25 -1.07 1.33
N VAL A 202 -20.02 -1.27 0.88
CA VAL A 202 -18.86 -1.56 1.75
C VAL A 202 -18.62 -0.41 2.73
N ARG A 203 -18.27 -0.74 3.97
CA ARG A 203 -17.97 0.19 5.06
C ARG A 203 -16.65 -0.17 5.73
N PHE A 204 -16.06 0.80 6.44
CA PHE A 204 -14.91 0.55 7.28
C PHE A 204 -15.34 -0.24 8.52
N ASP A 205 -14.50 -1.20 8.92
CA ASP A 205 -14.67 -1.96 10.14
C ASP A 205 -14.31 -1.09 11.35
N GLU A 206 -15.32 -0.70 12.15
CA GLU A 206 -15.12 0.19 13.31
C GLU A 206 -14.36 -0.47 14.46
N SER A 207 -14.20 -1.80 14.44
CA SER A 207 -13.32 -2.49 15.39
C SER A 207 -11.83 -2.26 15.09
N MET A 208 -11.50 -1.81 13.88
CA MET A 208 -10.14 -1.50 13.47
C MET A 208 -9.76 -0.07 13.80
N SER A 209 -8.62 0.09 14.46
CA SER A 209 -8.08 1.41 14.82
C SER A 209 -6.96 1.86 13.89
N LEU A 210 -6.35 0.92 13.16
CA LEU A 210 -5.23 1.12 12.24
C LEU A 210 -5.40 0.13 11.08
N LYS A 211 -4.89 0.47 9.89
CA LYS A 211 -4.97 -0.40 8.69
C LYS A 211 -6.40 -0.67 8.21
N GLU A 212 -7.34 0.18 8.60
CA GLU A 212 -8.73 0.13 8.18
C GLU A 212 -8.90 0.31 6.67
N ASP A 213 -7.96 0.98 6.02
CA ASP A 213 -7.87 1.15 4.57
C ASP A 213 -7.51 -0.14 3.82
N TYR A 214 -6.69 -1.00 4.41
CA TYR A 214 -6.41 -2.33 3.89
C TYR A 214 -7.68 -3.20 3.91
N ASP A 215 -8.39 -3.21 5.04
CA ASP A 215 -9.66 -3.92 5.17
C ASP A 215 -10.70 -3.40 4.19
N TYR A 216 -10.86 -2.08 4.10
CA TYR A 216 -11.80 -1.43 3.20
C TYR A 216 -11.49 -1.71 1.72
N THR A 217 -10.20 -1.78 1.35
CA THR A 217 -9.78 -2.21 0.01
C THR A 217 -10.19 -3.67 -0.24
N CYS A 218 -9.91 -4.57 0.71
CA CYS A 218 -10.29 -5.98 0.58
C CYS A 218 -11.80 -6.18 0.52
N GLY A 219 -12.58 -5.42 1.27
CA GLY A 219 -14.04 -5.41 1.19
C GLY A 219 -14.53 -5.07 -0.23
N HIS A 220 -13.93 -4.07 -0.88
CA HIS A 220 -14.27 -3.73 -2.26
C HIS A 220 -13.84 -4.79 -3.27
N LEU A 221 -12.67 -5.41 -3.07
CA LEU A 221 -12.22 -6.51 -3.92
C LEU A 221 -13.11 -7.75 -3.77
N ALA A 222 -13.60 -8.01 -2.56
CA ALA A 222 -14.54 -9.10 -2.29
C ALA A 222 -15.91 -8.85 -2.94
N GLU A 223 -16.45 -7.65 -2.77
CA GLU A 223 -17.78 -7.26 -3.23
C GLU A 223 -17.85 -7.03 -4.74
N HIS A 224 -16.87 -6.30 -5.31
CA HIS A 224 -16.91 -5.80 -6.68
C HIS A 224 -15.88 -6.45 -7.61
N GLY A 225 -15.03 -7.34 -7.09
CA GLY A 225 -13.98 -8.04 -7.85
C GLY A 225 -12.77 -7.18 -8.21
N GLN A 226 -12.84 -5.85 -8.09
CA GLN A 226 -11.75 -4.94 -8.44
C GLN A 226 -11.87 -3.57 -7.73
N VAL A 227 -10.71 -2.92 -7.59
CA VAL A 227 -10.54 -1.50 -7.25
C VAL A 227 -9.72 -0.84 -8.37
N LEU A 228 -9.53 0.48 -8.36
CA LEU A 228 -8.70 1.14 -9.36
C LEU A 228 -7.67 2.08 -8.72
N ARG A 229 -6.43 1.61 -8.58
CA ARG A 229 -5.34 2.45 -8.09
C ARG A 229 -4.67 3.20 -9.23
N PHE A 230 -4.49 4.51 -9.09
CA PHE A 230 -3.86 5.39 -10.07
C PHE A 230 -2.38 5.58 -9.74
N ASN A 231 -1.51 4.75 -10.31
CA ASN A 231 -0.07 4.74 -10.05
C ASN A 231 0.68 5.94 -10.67
N ARG A 232 -0.02 6.88 -11.30
CA ARG A 232 0.54 8.16 -11.78
C ARG A 232 0.01 9.36 -11.04
N MET A 233 -0.93 9.15 -10.12
CA MET A 233 -1.46 10.20 -9.25
C MET A 233 -0.83 10.03 -7.88
N VAL A 234 -0.12 11.06 -7.41
CA VAL A 234 0.57 11.07 -6.13
C VAL A 234 0.16 12.29 -5.33
N LEU A 235 0.22 12.16 -4.00
CA LEU A 235 0.00 13.24 -3.07
C LEU A 235 1.31 13.66 -2.43
N ILE A 236 1.41 14.94 -2.10
CA ILE A 236 2.46 15.44 -1.21
C ILE A 236 1.82 15.67 0.16
N VAL A 237 2.07 14.74 1.08
CA VAL A 237 1.51 14.65 2.44
C VAL A 237 2.61 14.62 3.48
N LYS A 238 2.30 15.02 4.72
CA LYS A 238 3.24 14.93 5.85
C LYS A 238 3.15 13.59 6.57
N HIS A 239 1.94 13.00 6.69
CA HIS A 239 1.53 11.64 7.07
C HIS A 239 2.22 10.96 8.27
N ASN A 240 3.56 10.92 8.32
CA ASN A 240 4.35 10.23 9.35
C ASN A 240 4.87 11.15 10.45
N THR A 241 4.83 12.47 10.27
CA THR A 241 5.39 13.43 11.24
C THR A 241 4.33 14.31 11.92
N ASN A 242 3.05 14.14 11.56
CA ASN A 242 1.99 14.98 12.12
C ASN A 242 1.63 14.53 13.54
N ALA A 243 1.37 15.50 14.41
CA ALA A 243 0.70 15.26 15.68
C ALA A 243 -0.78 14.92 15.44
N GLY A 244 -1.36 14.09 16.31
CA GLY A 244 -2.77 13.72 16.25
C GLY A 244 -3.09 12.54 15.32
N GLY A 245 -4.37 12.38 14.98
CA GLY A 245 -4.87 11.33 14.08
C GLY A 245 -4.40 9.91 14.41
N ALA A 246 -4.15 9.11 13.37
CA ALA A 246 -3.67 7.73 13.50
C ALA A 246 -2.31 7.61 14.20
N VAL A 247 -1.48 8.67 14.16
CA VAL A 247 -0.16 8.68 14.83
C VAL A 247 -0.33 8.64 16.35
N SER A 248 -1.33 9.35 16.89
CA SER A 248 -1.57 9.42 18.34
C SER A 248 -1.96 8.09 19.00
N VAL A 249 -2.52 7.15 18.22
CA VAL A 249 -2.96 5.83 18.69
C VAL A 249 -2.04 4.71 18.20
N ARG A 250 -0.96 5.04 17.49
CA ARG A 250 -0.07 4.05 16.88
C ARG A 250 0.95 3.56 17.91
N ASP A 251 0.82 2.30 18.26
CA ASP A 251 1.83 1.55 19.02
C ASP A 251 2.04 0.16 18.41
N THR A 252 3.14 -0.51 18.79
CA THR A 252 3.49 -1.82 18.22
C THR A 252 2.45 -2.90 18.54
N LEU A 253 1.87 -2.90 19.74
CA LEU A 253 0.88 -3.89 20.15
C LEU A 253 -0.40 -3.72 19.33
N ARG A 254 -0.90 -2.49 19.20
CA ARG A 254 -2.09 -2.16 18.42
C ARG A 254 -1.90 -2.45 16.94
N GLU A 255 -0.73 -2.14 16.37
CA GLU A 255 -0.41 -2.50 14.98
C GLU A 255 -0.46 -4.02 14.76
N GLN A 256 0.13 -4.81 15.67
CA GLN A 256 0.09 -6.27 15.58
C GLN A 256 -1.32 -6.84 15.75
N GLN A 257 -2.13 -6.27 16.65
CA GLN A 257 -3.54 -6.63 16.80
C GLN A 257 -4.32 -6.39 15.50
N ASN A 258 -4.20 -5.22 14.87
CA ASN A 258 -4.88 -4.94 13.60
C ASN A 258 -4.37 -5.83 12.46
N ILE A 259 -3.08 -6.20 12.44
CA ILE A 259 -2.55 -7.19 11.48
C ILE A 259 -3.18 -8.56 11.69
N ALA A 260 -3.32 -9.01 12.94
CA ALA A 260 -3.96 -10.28 13.25
C ALA A 260 -5.42 -10.30 12.79
N VAL A 261 -6.17 -9.22 13.04
CA VAL A 261 -7.54 -9.04 12.53
C VAL A 261 -7.57 -9.14 11.00
N LEU A 262 -6.68 -8.45 10.29
CA LEU A 262 -6.60 -8.53 8.82
C LEU A 262 -6.31 -9.94 8.32
N GLN A 263 -5.37 -10.65 8.96
CA GLN A 263 -5.00 -12.02 8.57
C GLN A 263 -6.12 -13.02 8.85
N GLN A 264 -6.86 -12.83 9.94
CA GLN A 264 -8.02 -13.66 10.28
C GLN A 264 -9.19 -13.41 9.32
N LYS A 265 -9.50 -12.15 9.03
CA LYS A 265 -10.61 -11.75 8.16
C LYS A 265 -10.34 -12.06 6.68
N TRP A 266 -9.08 -11.95 6.26
CA TRP A 266 -8.66 -12.13 4.87
C TRP A 266 -7.51 -13.16 4.76
N PRO A 267 -7.79 -14.46 5.00
CA PRO A 267 -6.76 -15.50 5.04
C PRO A 267 -6.00 -15.60 3.71
N GLY A 268 -4.67 -15.56 3.79
CA GLY A 268 -3.74 -15.63 2.65
C GLY A 268 -3.45 -14.29 1.95
N VAL A 269 -4.30 -13.28 2.16
CA VAL A 269 -4.17 -11.97 1.48
C VAL A 269 -3.01 -11.14 2.05
N PHE A 270 -2.77 -11.23 3.36
CA PHE A 270 -1.77 -10.42 4.06
C PHE A 270 -0.58 -11.24 4.54
N ARG A 271 0.61 -10.75 4.22
CA ARG A 271 1.87 -11.22 4.80
C ARG A 271 2.63 -10.09 5.46
N LEU A 272 3.40 -10.40 6.49
CA LEU A 272 4.29 -9.44 7.12
C LEU A 272 5.34 -8.94 6.11
N ASN A 273 5.65 -7.64 6.18
CA ASN A 273 6.73 -7.06 5.40
C ASN A 273 8.08 -7.51 5.98
N PRO A 274 8.97 -8.15 5.20
CA PRO A 274 10.22 -8.70 5.73
C PRO A 274 11.24 -7.63 6.15
N THR A 275 11.10 -6.39 5.65
CA THR A 275 12.07 -5.32 5.92
C THR A 275 11.53 -4.22 6.82
N ARG A 276 10.21 -4.17 7.03
CA ARG A 276 9.55 -3.11 7.79
C ARG A 276 8.64 -3.71 8.84
N LYS A 277 9.01 -3.53 10.11
CA LYS A 277 8.24 -4.00 11.26
C LYS A 277 6.85 -3.35 11.23
N ASN A 278 5.82 -4.10 11.63
CA ASN A 278 4.43 -3.62 11.72
C ASN A 278 3.80 -3.20 10.37
N GLU A 279 4.44 -3.51 9.23
CA GLU A 279 3.84 -3.34 7.90
C GLU A 279 3.40 -4.68 7.32
N VAL A 280 2.39 -4.63 6.46
CA VAL A 280 1.89 -5.79 5.71
C VAL A 280 1.98 -5.55 4.21
N ILE A 281 2.08 -6.65 3.47
CA ILE A 281 2.00 -6.66 2.02
C ILE A 281 0.69 -7.35 1.64
N LEU A 282 -0.20 -6.61 0.99
CA LEU A 282 -1.44 -7.12 0.42
C LEU A 282 -1.16 -7.81 -0.91
N ASN A 283 -1.66 -9.03 -1.06
CA ASN A 283 -1.69 -9.76 -2.33
C ASN A 283 -3.04 -10.48 -2.49
N TRP A 284 -3.95 -9.87 -3.24
CA TRP A 284 -5.33 -10.37 -3.39
C TRP A 284 -5.41 -11.76 -4.02
N ASN A 285 -4.53 -12.07 -4.97
CA ASN A 285 -4.49 -13.35 -5.68
C ASN A 285 -4.21 -14.56 -4.79
N ARG A 286 -3.82 -14.34 -3.53
CA ARG A 286 -3.55 -15.41 -2.55
C ARG A 286 -4.72 -15.65 -1.59
N ARG A 287 -5.88 -15.05 -1.83
CA ARG A 287 -7.06 -15.25 -0.98
C ARG A 287 -7.41 -16.73 -0.88
N GLY A 288 -7.58 -17.24 0.34
CA GLY A 288 -7.91 -18.64 0.60
C GLY A 288 -6.70 -19.59 0.58
N GLU A 289 -5.52 -19.13 0.14
CA GLU A 289 -4.26 -19.79 0.49
C GLU A 289 -4.02 -19.54 1.99
N LEU A 290 -4.58 -20.40 2.85
CA LEU A 290 -4.02 -20.55 4.19
C LEU A 290 -2.50 -20.75 4.00
N ASP A 291 -1.67 -20.18 4.89
CA ASP A 291 -0.20 -20.33 4.87
C ASP A 291 0.17 -21.80 5.17
N ALA A 292 -0.30 -22.73 4.33
CA ALA A 292 -0.02 -24.14 4.29
C ALA A 292 1.45 -24.26 3.93
N LYS A 293 2.29 -24.16 4.96
CA LYS A 293 3.70 -24.58 5.02
C LYS A 293 4.44 -24.33 3.71
N ARG A 294 4.36 -23.12 3.17
CA ARG A 294 5.26 -22.77 2.08
C ARG A 294 6.64 -22.65 2.74
N PRO A 295 7.61 -23.55 2.45
CA PRO A 295 8.96 -23.35 2.95
C PRO A 295 9.38 -21.97 2.44
N LEU A 296 9.72 -21.07 3.36
CA LEU A 296 10.23 -19.74 3.03
C LEU A 296 11.29 -19.95 1.95
N ARG A 297 10.99 -19.54 0.71
CA ARG A 297 11.89 -19.71 -0.44
C ARG A 297 13.21 -19.02 -0.10
N GLY A 298 14.21 -19.75 0.40
CA GLY A 298 15.64 -19.40 0.49
C GLY A 298 16.02 -18.00 0.99
N GLY A 299 15.09 -17.22 1.52
CA GLY A 299 15.32 -15.88 2.02
C GLY A 299 16.02 -15.99 3.35
N ARG A 300 17.15 -15.27 3.49
CA ARG A 300 18.00 -15.20 4.69
C ARG A 300 17.15 -15.33 5.95
N GLY A 301 17.46 -16.36 6.74
CA GLY A 301 16.63 -16.90 7.80
C GLY A 301 16.08 -15.85 8.80
N PRO A 302 14.95 -16.17 9.45
CA PRO A 302 14.18 -15.24 10.27
C PRO A 302 14.98 -14.75 11.49
N LYS A 303 14.79 -13.47 11.83
CA LYS A 303 15.09 -12.95 13.17
C LYS A 303 14.14 -13.63 14.16
N VAL A 304 14.65 -14.58 14.92
CA VAL A 304 13.94 -15.17 16.07
C VAL A 304 13.89 -14.10 17.17
N ALA A 305 12.76 -13.37 17.23
CA ALA A 305 12.35 -12.66 18.42
C ALA A 305 11.94 -13.72 19.44
N GLY A 306 12.69 -13.81 20.53
CA GLY A 306 12.52 -14.84 21.55
C GLY A 306 13.38 -14.46 22.74
N GLU A 307 12.87 -14.84 23.90
CA GLU A 307 13.45 -14.75 25.25
C GLU A 307 14.97 -14.99 25.28
N GLY A 308 15.61 -14.48 26.32
CA GLY A 308 17.05 -14.58 26.51
C GLY A 308 17.53 -16.02 26.34
N LEU A 309 18.66 -16.20 25.63
CA LEU A 309 19.29 -17.50 25.52
C LEU A 309 19.72 -17.96 26.93
N PRO A 310 19.51 -19.23 27.31
CA PRO A 310 19.85 -19.71 28.64
C PRO A 310 21.36 -19.60 28.87
N ALA A 311 21.79 -18.71 29.76
CA ALA A 311 23.20 -18.36 29.96
C ALA A 311 24.09 -19.58 30.28
N GLU A 312 23.55 -20.53 31.05
CA GLU A 312 24.26 -21.73 31.50
C GLU A 312 24.29 -22.88 30.49
N ALA A 313 23.55 -22.77 29.38
CA ALA A 313 23.54 -23.85 28.40
C ALA A 313 24.88 -23.95 27.67
N VAL A 314 25.33 -25.19 27.46
CA VAL A 314 26.55 -25.51 26.74
C VAL A 314 26.25 -25.61 25.25
N VAL A 315 27.07 -24.94 24.44
CA VAL A 315 26.94 -24.94 22.98
C VAL A 315 27.54 -26.22 22.41
N SER A 316 26.74 -26.99 21.67
CA SER A 316 27.17 -28.22 20.99
C SER A 316 27.10 -28.04 19.48
N ILE A 317 28.15 -28.43 18.75
CA ILE A 317 28.10 -28.45 17.28
C ILE A 317 27.28 -29.65 16.80
N THR A 318 26.64 -29.49 15.65
CA THR A 318 25.87 -30.56 14.99
C THR A 318 26.62 -31.10 13.78
N GLU A 319 26.18 -32.23 13.25
CA GLU A 319 26.70 -32.81 12.00
C GLU A 319 26.61 -31.87 10.79
N LYS A 320 25.66 -30.91 10.79
CA LYS A 320 25.51 -29.92 9.71
C LYS A 320 26.73 -29.00 9.58
N ILE A 321 27.59 -28.95 10.60
CA ILE A 321 28.83 -28.16 10.52
C ILE A 321 29.78 -28.72 9.46
N GLY A 322 29.77 -30.03 9.20
CA GLY A 322 30.60 -30.65 8.14
C GLY A 322 30.28 -30.14 6.74
N ARG A 323 29.05 -29.63 6.53
CA ARG A 323 28.61 -29.03 5.25
C ARG A 323 28.80 -27.52 5.18
N THR A 324 29.16 -26.89 6.31
CA THR A 324 29.40 -25.45 6.38
C THR A 324 30.89 -25.18 6.10
N LYS A 325 31.21 -24.29 5.16
CA LYS A 325 32.60 -23.92 4.82
C LYS A 325 32.95 -22.50 5.30
N GLY A 326 34.25 -22.25 5.48
CA GLY A 326 34.80 -20.93 5.80
C GLY A 326 34.51 -20.48 7.23
N PHE A 327 34.45 -19.15 7.41
CA PHE A 327 34.41 -18.51 8.73
C PHE A 327 33.22 -18.93 9.62
N LEU A 328 32.11 -19.36 9.02
CA LEU A 328 30.93 -19.84 9.76
C LEU A 328 31.21 -21.17 10.47
N ALA A 329 32.00 -22.05 9.85
CA ALA A 329 32.36 -23.33 10.46
C ALA A 329 33.38 -23.12 11.59
N GLU A 330 34.37 -22.28 11.33
CA GLU A 330 35.40 -21.91 12.30
C GLU A 330 34.79 -21.27 13.54
N ARG A 331 33.93 -20.26 13.38
CA ARG A 331 33.29 -19.62 14.54
C ARG A 331 32.45 -20.59 15.35
N CYS A 332 31.68 -21.51 14.75
CA CYS A 332 30.88 -22.48 15.52
C CYS A 332 31.77 -23.48 16.29
N ARG A 333 32.91 -23.88 15.73
CA ARG A 333 33.87 -24.74 16.44
C ARG A 333 34.46 -24.04 17.67
N MET A 334 34.68 -22.73 17.61
CA MET A 334 35.16 -21.95 18.75
C MET A 334 34.17 -21.92 19.92
N LEU A 335 32.87 -22.07 19.66
CA LEU A 335 31.82 -22.08 20.68
C LEU A 335 31.63 -23.45 21.32
N HIS A 336 32.04 -24.53 20.65
CA HIS A 336 31.74 -25.88 21.09
C HIS A 336 32.28 -26.15 22.50
N GLY A 337 31.42 -26.64 23.38
CA GLY A 337 31.75 -26.96 24.77
C GLY A 337 31.75 -25.76 25.72
N ARG A 338 31.45 -24.53 25.24
CA ARG A 338 31.37 -23.33 26.07
C ARG A 338 29.93 -23.04 26.49
N LYS A 339 29.75 -22.35 27.63
CA LYS A 339 28.43 -21.82 28.01
C LYS A 339 28.02 -20.66 27.12
N VAL A 340 26.71 -20.41 27.02
CA VAL A 340 26.18 -19.25 26.28
C VAL A 340 26.75 -17.95 26.83
N SER A 341 26.86 -17.80 28.16
CA SER A 341 27.49 -16.63 28.81
C SER A 341 28.90 -16.36 28.31
N ASP A 342 29.70 -17.41 28.16
CA ASP A 342 31.12 -17.33 27.82
C ASP A 342 31.35 -17.15 26.31
N CYS A 343 30.28 -17.32 25.52
CA CYS A 343 30.30 -17.12 24.08
C CYS A 343 29.96 -15.66 23.72
N LEU A 344 28.91 -15.12 24.35
CA LEU A 344 28.31 -13.85 23.94
C LEU A 344 29.15 -12.67 24.44
N GLY A 345 29.74 -11.93 23.50
CA GLY A 345 30.57 -10.75 23.79
C GLY A 345 32.06 -11.04 23.95
N GLU A 346 32.43 -12.25 24.38
CA GLU A 346 33.81 -12.66 24.63
C GLU A 346 34.47 -13.32 23.42
N VAL A 347 33.76 -14.18 22.69
CA VAL A 347 34.33 -14.86 21.52
C VAL A 347 34.42 -13.89 20.35
N THR A 348 35.61 -13.79 19.74
CA THR A 348 35.82 -13.04 18.51
C THR A 348 36.10 -13.95 17.32
N TYR A 349 35.68 -13.56 16.13
CA TYR A 349 35.91 -14.31 14.89
C TYR A 349 36.13 -13.36 13.71
N LYS A 350 36.84 -13.83 12.67
CA LYS A 350 36.99 -13.08 11.41
C LYS A 350 35.78 -13.34 10.50
N ASP A 351 35.14 -12.30 9.98
CA ASP A 351 34.03 -12.47 9.03
C ASP A 351 34.53 -12.80 7.60
N GLY A 352 33.60 -13.01 6.66
CA GLY A 352 33.95 -13.28 5.26
C GLY A 352 34.71 -12.17 4.53
N LYS A 353 34.94 -11.02 5.17
CA LYS A 353 35.78 -9.91 4.68
C LYS A 353 37.10 -9.78 5.48
N GLY A 354 37.39 -10.74 6.35
CA GLY A 354 38.57 -10.73 7.22
C GLY A 354 38.47 -9.78 8.42
N LYS A 355 37.34 -9.11 8.65
CA LYS A 355 37.17 -8.19 9.78
C LYS A 355 36.87 -8.97 11.06
N ILE A 356 37.59 -8.66 12.13
CA ILE A 356 37.34 -9.22 13.47
C ILE A 356 36.01 -8.67 14.01
N ARG A 357 35.14 -9.57 14.49
CA ARG A 357 33.86 -9.26 15.13
C ARG A 357 33.73 -10.00 16.44
N ARG A 358 32.97 -9.42 17.38
CA ARG A 358 32.49 -10.12 18.57
C ARG A 358 31.25 -10.94 18.23
N TYR A 359 31.13 -12.13 18.83
CA TYR A 359 30.00 -13.03 18.67
C TYR A 359 28.83 -12.53 19.51
N LEU A 360 27.71 -12.18 18.86
CA LEU A 360 26.55 -11.56 19.52
C LEU A 360 25.37 -12.54 19.61
N THR A 361 24.36 -12.19 20.41
CA THR A 361 23.12 -12.97 20.56
C THR A 361 22.45 -13.26 19.22
N THR A 362 22.54 -12.31 18.28
CA THR A 362 22.01 -12.48 16.91
C THR A 362 22.75 -13.55 16.11
N ASP A 363 24.06 -13.71 16.32
CA ASP A 363 24.86 -14.74 15.65
C ASP A 363 24.52 -16.13 16.19
N MET A 364 24.38 -16.26 17.51
CA MET A 364 23.99 -17.52 18.15
C MET A 364 22.62 -17.99 17.69
N LYS A 365 21.62 -17.09 17.71
CA LYS A 365 20.27 -17.39 17.18
C LYS A 365 20.30 -17.81 15.71
N TYR A 366 21.16 -17.19 14.91
CA TYR A 366 21.32 -17.53 13.50
C TYR A 366 21.93 -18.94 13.32
N ASP A 367 22.94 -19.31 14.11
CA ASP A 367 23.57 -20.62 14.02
C ASP A 367 22.67 -21.74 14.60
N ILE A 368 21.86 -21.46 15.62
CA ILE A 368 20.81 -22.36 16.12
C ILE A 368 19.72 -22.55 15.06
N ALA A 369 19.20 -21.47 14.47
CA ALA A 369 18.12 -21.54 13.47
C ALA A 369 18.53 -22.31 12.20
N LEU A 370 19.82 -22.30 11.86
CA LEU A 370 20.37 -23.08 10.75
C LEU A 370 20.79 -24.49 11.16
N GLY A 371 20.59 -24.84 12.43
CA GLY A 371 20.91 -26.12 13.03
C GLY A 371 22.39 -26.44 12.93
N ARG A 372 23.28 -25.45 13.05
CA ARG A 372 24.74 -25.65 13.11
C ARG A 372 25.20 -25.98 14.52
N ILE A 373 24.54 -25.37 15.50
CA ILE A 373 24.76 -25.58 16.92
C ILE A 373 23.43 -25.87 17.63
N THR A 374 23.51 -26.56 18.75
CA THR A 374 22.42 -26.79 19.70
C THR A 374 22.87 -26.32 21.09
N LEU A 375 21.92 -26.11 22.00
CA LEU A 375 22.19 -25.76 23.38
C LEU A 375 21.79 -26.95 24.27
N ALA A 376 22.71 -27.43 25.09
CA ALA A 376 22.50 -28.53 26.03
C ALA A 376 22.87 -28.08 27.44
N GLY A 377 22.03 -28.34 28.43
CA GLY A 377 22.37 -28.06 29.83
C GLY A 377 21.53 -26.96 30.46
N GLY A 378 20.60 -27.40 31.30
CA GLY A 378 19.75 -26.58 32.15
C GLY A 378 18.81 -27.48 32.93
N GLY A 379 19.33 -28.51 33.62
CA GLY A 379 18.62 -29.31 34.63
C GLY A 379 17.30 -30.00 34.24
N GLY A 380 16.82 -29.89 33.00
CA GLY A 380 15.64 -30.58 32.48
C GLY A 380 16.07 -31.49 31.33
N GLU A 381 15.40 -32.64 31.22
CA GLU A 381 15.53 -33.63 30.16
C GLU A 381 15.91 -33.02 28.81
N ALA A 382 16.77 -33.73 28.08
CA ALA A 382 17.05 -33.45 26.68
C ALA A 382 15.72 -33.21 25.94
N VAL A 383 15.49 -31.98 25.49
CA VAL A 383 14.39 -31.65 24.57
C VAL A 383 14.73 -32.27 23.23
N SER A 384 14.52 -33.58 23.14
CA SER A 384 14.47 -34.35 21.92
C SER A 384 13.20 -33.95 21.14
N GLU A 385 13.15 -34.33 19.87
CA GLU A 385 12.32 -33.83 18.75
C GLU A 385 10.78 -33.69 18.93
N GLN A 386 10.21 -33.82 20.12
CA GLN A 386 8.77 -33.80 20.36
C GLN A 386 8.11 -32.41 20.49
N PHE A 387 8.87 -31.31 20.57
CA PHE A 387 8.26 -29.98 20.77
C PHE A 387 7.69 -29.32 19.49
N VAL A 388 7.70 -30.01 18.34
CA VAL A 388 7.13 -29.49 17.08
C VAL A 388 5.96 -30.33 16.54
N SER A 389 5.65 -31.50 17.10
CA SER A 389 4.64 -32.40 16.49
C SER A 389 3.29 -32.53 17.24
N LYS A 390 3.16 -32.06 18.48
CA LYS A 390 1.99 -32.40 19.33
C LYS A 390 0.80 -31.42 19.33
N HIS A 391 0.70 -30.47 18.40
CA HIS A 391 -0.50 -29.60 18.27
C HIS A 391 -1.21 -29.64 16.91
N TRP A 392 -0.95 -30.66 16.09
CA TRP A 392 -1.81 -30.95 14.93
C TRP A 392 -2.10 -32.44 14.83
N ALA A 393 -3.07 -32.89 15.63
CA ALA A 393 -3.80 -34.12 15.39
C ALA A 393 -5.29 -33.77 15.26
N VAL A 394 -5.71 -33.40 14.04
CA VAL A 394 -7.14 -33.40 13.70
C VAL A 394 -7.46 -34.80 13.20
N LYS A 395 -8.35 -35.49 13.92
CA LYS A 395 -8.94 -36.75 13.49
C LYS A 395 -9.72 -36.50 12.20
N GLY A 396 -9.24 -37.10 11.10
CA GLY A 396 -9.99 -37.20 9.86
C GLY A 396 -10.91 -38.41 9.90
N THR A 397 -12.20 -38.19 9.70
CA THR A 397 -13.17 -39.22 9.32
C THR A 397 -14.10 -38.64 8.26
N GLY A 398 -14.15 -39.27 7.08
CA GLY A 398 -15.24 -39.09 6.11
C GLY A 398 -14.83 -38.74 4.69
N THR A 399 -14.62 -39.75 3.85
CA THR A 399 -14.72 -39.74 2.37
C THR A 399 -16.19 -40.08 1.95
N PRO A 400 -16.54 -40.21 0.65
CA PRO A 400 -16.55 -39.19 -0.41
C PRO A 400 -17.88 -39.19 -1.20
N THR A 401 -18.23 -38.11 -1.92
CA THR A 401 -19.19 -38.24 -3.04
C THR A 401 -18.92 -37.31 -4.24
N LYS A 402 -18.60 -38.01 -5.33
CA LYS A 402 -19.06 -37.86 -6.73
C LYS A 402 -18.74 -36.58 -7.52
N ALA A 403 -17.90 -36.83 -8.52
CA ALA A 403 -17.69 -36.08 -9.75
C ALA A 403 -18.97 -35.79 -10.54
N LYS A 404 -18.96 -34.69 -11.32
CA LYS A 404 -19.62 -34.62 -12.62
C LYS A 404 -18.82 -33.79 -13.63
N ALA A 405 -19.01 -34.20 -14.88
CA ALA A 405 -18.19 -34.03 -16.07
C ALA A 405 -18.06 -32.61 -16.64
N LYS A 406 -17.00 -32.46 -17.44
CA LYS A 406 -16.78 -31.42 -18.46
C LYS A 406 -17.82 -31.49 -19.58
N THR A 407 -18.11 -30.35 -20.20
CA THR A 407 -18.32 -30.26 -21.66
C THR A 407 -17.90 -28.88 -22.16
N PRO A 408 -17.18 -28.77 -23.29
CA PRO A 408 -16.74 -27.49 -23.87
C PRO A 408 -17.74 -26.99 -24.93
N ALA A 409 -17.85 -25.68 -25.10
CA ALA A 409 -18.50 -25.09 -26.26
C ALA A 409 -17.50 -24.20 -27.01
N THR A 410 -16.98 -24.78 -28.09
CA THR A 410 -16.40 -24.10 -29.24
C THR A 410 -17.50 -23.45 -30.08
N CYS A 411 -17.26 -22.26 -30.60
CA CYS A 411 -17.96 -21.73 -31.77
C CYS A 411 -16.92 -21.02 -32.65
N ASP A 412 -16.42 -21.75 -33.64
CA ASP A 412 -15.85 -21.19 -34.87
C ASP A 412 -17.01 -20.88 -35.82
N VAL A 413 -17.05 -19.67 -36.37
CA VAL A 413 -17.58 -19.43 -37.72
C VAL A 413 -16.65 -18.45 -38.43
N THR A 414 -16.13 -18.92 -39.55
CA THR A 414 -15.15 -18.31 -40.45
C THR A 414 -15.85 -17.44 -41.54
N PRO A 415 -15.16 -16.89 -42.57
CA PRO A 415 -15.23 -15.47 -42.92
C PRO A 415 -16.01 -15.16 -44.21
N ALA A 416 -16.24 -13.87 -44.48
CA ALA A 416 -16.54 -13.42 -45.84
C ALA A 416 -15.84 -12.08 -46.16
N LYS A 417 -15.14 -12.10 -47.30
CA LYS A 417 -14.50 -10.97 -47.99
C LYS A 417 -15.56 -10.09 -48.65
N THR A 418 -15.31 -8.78 -48.80
CA THR A 418 -15.26 -8.11 -50.11
C THR A 418 -14.78 -6.66 -50.03
N LYS A 419 -14.06 -6.25 -51.08
CA LYS A 419 -13.43 -4.95 -51.31
C LYS A 419 -14.46 -3.89 -51.74
N ALA A 420 -14.21 -2.63 -51.41
CA ALA A 420 -14.55 -1.51 -52.30
C ALA A 420 -13.52 -0.37 -52.14
N LYS A 421 -12.93 0.01 -53.28
CA LYS A 421 -12.10 1.21 -53.50
C LYS A 421 -13.02 2.41 -53.68
N THR A 422 -12.67 3.58 -53.13
CA THR A 422 -12.89 4.87 -53.81
C THR A 422 -11.90 5.93 -53.29
N PRO A 423 -11.41 6.88 -54.13
CA PRO A 423 -10.29 7.75 -53.81
C PRO A 423 -10.69 9.20 -53.52
N ALA A 424 -9.66 9.97 -53.13
CA ALA A 424 -9.38 11.37 -53.46
C ALA A 424 -9.61 12.45 -52.38
N THR A 425 -8.86 13.54 -52.62
CA THR A 425 -8.80 14.84 -51.93
C THR A 425 -8.06 14.80 -50.58
N GLY A 426 -7.07 15.64 -50.28
CA GLY A 426 -6.57 16.87 -50.87
C GLY A 426 -6.08 17.70 -49.68
N THR A 427 -4.77 17.75 -49.43
CA THR A 427 -4.19 18.52 -48.31
C THR A 427 -3.88 19.95 -48.73
N PRO A 428 -4.46 20.98 -48.09
CA PRO A 428 -3.93 22.32 -48.17
C PRO A 428 -2.90 22.57 -47.05
N THR A 429 -1.77 23.12 -47.47
CA THR A 429 -0.69 23.70 -46.66
C THR A 429 -1.20 24.84 -45.77
N PRO A 430 -0.83 24.93 -44.47
CA PRO A 430 -1.03 26.16 -43.73
C PRO A 430 0.14 27.13 -43.95
N ALA A 431 -0.25 28.36 -44.30
CA ALA A 431 0.60 29.51 -44.54
C ALA A 431 1.40 29.95 -43.30
N LYS A 432 2.59 30.49 -43.55
CA LYS A 432 3.43 31.20 -42.56
C LYS A 432 2.72 32.45 -42.07
N ALA A 433 2.44 32.52 -40.77
CA ALA A 433 2.04 33.75 -40.10
C ALA A 433 3.29 34.54 -39.67
N THR A 434 3.49 35.69 -40.29
CA THR A 434 4.42 36.75 -39.87
C THR A 434 3.93 37.38 -38.57
N ARG A 435 4.81 37.44 -37.56
CA ARG A 435 4.53 38.04 -36.25
C ARG A 435 5.10 39.46 -36.25
N THR A 436 4.23 40.46 -36.39
CA THR A 436 4.56 41.88 -36.20
C THR A 436 4.59 42.18 -34.70
N LEU A 437 5.72 42.64 -34.18
CA LEU A 437 5.85 43.20 -32.83
C LEU A 437 5.27 44.62 -32.82
N HIS A 438 4.26 44.87 -31.99
CA HIS A 438 4.00 46.21 -31.48
C HIS A 438 4.64 46.38 -30.11
N LYS A 439 5.61 47.30 -30.03
CA LYS A 439 6.04 47.99 -28.82
C LYS A 439 4.97 49.03 -28.48
N ALA A 440 4.48 49.03 -27.25
CA ALA A 440 3.82 50.17 -26.65
C ALA A 440 4.69 50.66 -25.48
N LYS A 441 4.81 51.99 -25.39
CA LYS A 441 5.45 52.76 -24.33
C LYS A 441 4.65 52.71 -23.04
#